data_AF-A0A1A7YQ73-F1
#
_entry.id   AF-A0A1A7YQ73-F1
#
_cell.length_a   1.000
_cell.length_b   1.000
_cell.length_c   1.000
_cell.angle_alpha   90.00
_cell.angle_beta   90.00
_cell.angle_gamma   90.00
#
_symmetry.space_group_name_H-M   'P 1'
#
loop_
_entity.id
_entity.type
_entity.pdbx_description
1 polymer ?
#
loop_
_entity_poly.entity_id
_entity_poly.type
_entity_poly.pdbx_seq_one_letter_code
_entity_poly.pdbx_strand_id
1 'polypeptide(L)' 'QLVSKICRGHFPPVSVHYSHSLRQLVTQLFKINPRDRPSVSSVLRRPFLERHISKHVSTQVIREEFNDLVSPQNKAA' A
#
# COMPACT_ATOMS: atom_id res chain seq x y z
N GLN A 1 4.83 23.92 -16.25
CA GLN A 1 4.69 24.13 -14.79
C GLN A 1 4.33 22.83 -14.11
N LEU A 2 4.87 22.58 -12.91
CA LEU A 2 4.69 21.32 -12.16
C LEU A 2 3.22 21.00 -11.85
N VAL A 3 2.45 22.01 -11.42
CA VAL A 3 1.02 21.88 -11.06
C VAL A 3 0.21 21.24 -12.19
N SER A 4 0.42 21.68 -13.43
CA SER A 4 -0.28 21.10 -14.59
C SER A 4 0.05 19.63 -14.83
N LYS A 5 1.30 19.19 -14.56
CA LYS A 5 1.67 17.77 -14.64
C LYS A 5 0.97 16.94 -13.57
N ILE A 6 0.88 17.48 -12.34
CA ILE A 6 0.18 16.83 -11.22
C ILE A 6 -1.31 16.69 -11.54
N CYS A 7 -1.98 17.75 -12.00
CA CYS A 7 -3.40 17.69 -12.33
C CYS A 7 -3.73 16.72 -13.49
N ARG A 8 -2.79 16.51 -14.43
CA ARG A 8 -2.93 15.53 -15.51
C ARG A 8 -2.69 14.09 -15.07
N GLY A 9 -1.97 13.87 -13.97
CA GLY A 9 -1.69 12.54 -13.43
C GLY A 9 -0.75 11.71 -14.31
N HIS A 10 -0.04 12.37 -15.23
CA HIS A 10 0.91 11.70 -16.11
C HIS A 10 2.27 11.62 -15.42
N PHE A 11 2.75 10.40 -15.20
CA PHE A 11 4.06 10.10 -14.64
C PHE A 11 4.75 9.01 -15.47
N PRO A 12 6.09 9.00 -15.56
CA PRO A 12 6.81 7.92 -16.21
C PRO A 12 6.49 6.57 -15.57
N PRO A 13 6.33 5.48 -16.34
CA PRO A 13 6.08 4.17 -15.77
C PRO A 13 7.16 3.76 -14.78
N VAL A 14 6.76 3.11 -13.68
CA VAL A 14 7.70 2.51 -12.73
C VAL A 14 8.51 1.43 -13.43
N SER A 15 9.82 1.38 -13.18
CA SER A 15 10.74 0.41 -13.77
C SER A 15 10.24 -1.03 -13.63
N VAL A 16 10.40 -1.82 -14.69
CA VAL A 16 9.99 -3.22 -14.74
C VAL A 16 10.77 -4.13 -13.79
N HIS A 17 11.92 -3.67 -13.28
CA HIS A 17 12.72 -4.40 -12.28
C HIS A 17 11.98 -4.60 -10.95
N TYR A 18 11.00 -3.76 -10.64
CA TYR A 18 10.18 -3.90 -9.44
C TYR A 18 9.07 -4.92 -9.62
N SER A 19 8.51 -5.45 -8.52
CA SER A 19 7.38 -6.39 -8.60
C SER A 19 6.14 -5.74 -9.22
N HIS A 20 5.32 -6.55 -9.90
CA HIS A 20 4.05 -6.09 -10.46
C HIS A 20 3.16 -5.43 -9.39
N SER A 21 3.05 -6.05 -8.21
CA SER A 21 2.25 -5.55 -7.09
C SER A 21 2.69 -4.17 -6.60
N LEU A 22 4.00 -3.88 -6.61
CA LEU A 22 4.53 -2.55 -6.26
C LEU A 22 4.19 -1.52 -7.34
N ARG A 23 4.41 -1.85 -8.62
CA ARG A 23 4.08 -0.95 -9.74
C ARG A 23 2.59 -0.62 -9.79
N GLN A 24 1.74 -1.60 -9.51
CA GLN A 24 0.29 -1.43 -9.38
C GLN A 24 -0.06 -0.50 -8.23
N LEU A 25 0.54 -0.69 -7.05
CA LEU A 25 0.31 0.18 -5.89
C LEU A 25 0.66 1.64 -6.22
N VAL A 26 1.82 1.91 -6.81
CA VAL A 26 2.22 3.28 -7.18
C VAL A 26 1.20 3.92 -8.14
N THR A 27 0.74 3.16 -9.13
CA THR A 27 -0.30 3.62 -10.07
C THR A 27 -1.62 3.96 -9.38
N GLN A 28 -2.01 3.19 -8.37
CA GLN A 28 -3.24 3.42 -7.60
C GLN A 28 -3.12 4.64 -6.67
N LEU A 29 -1.94 4.88 -6.10
CA LEU A 29 -1.68 6.06 -5.25
C LEU A 29 -1.70 7.38 -6.04
N PHE A 30 -1.31 7.35 -7.32
CA PHE A 30 -1.28 8.52 -8.20
C PHE A 30 -2.56 8.74 -9.02
N LYS A 31 -3.68 8.11 -8.63
CA LYS A 31 -4.99 8.44 -9.23
C LYS A 31 -5.38 9.89 -8.97
N ILE A 32 -5.87 10.58 -10.01
CA ILE A 32 -6.27 11.98 -9.91
C ILE A 32 -7.49 12.15 -9.01
N ASN A 33 -8.52 11.34 -9.24
CA ASN A 33 -9.70 11.32 -8.40
C ASN A 33 -9.33 10.72 -7.03
N PRO A 34 -9.52 11.48 -5.93
CA PRO A 34 -9.18 11.00 -4.59
C PRO A 34 -9.92 9.71 -4.19
N ARG A 35 -11.14 9.50 -4.71
CA ARG A 35 -11.96 8.32 -4.40
C ARG A 35 -11.43 7.03 -5.03
N ASP A 36 -10.62 7.14 -6.08
CA ASP A 36 -10.00 5.99 -6.74
C ASP A 36 -8.70 5.54 -6.03
N ARG A 37 -8.23 6.32 -5.06
CA ARG A 37 -7.05 5.98 -4.28
C ARG A 37 -7.42 4.99 -3.19
N PRO A 38 -6.58 3.97 -2.94
CA PRO A 38 -6.81 3.06 -1.84
C PRO A 38 -6.68 3.81 -0.51
N SER A 39 -7.51 3.45 0.47
CA SER A 39 -7.30 3.89 1.84
C SER A 39 -5.99 3.32 2.40
N VAL A 40 -5.43 3.98 3.41
CA VAL A 40 -4.22 3.51 4.10
C VAL A 40 -4.41 2.07 4.60
N SER A 41 -5.55 1.76 5.21
CA SER A 41 -5.94 0.41 5.63
C SER A 41 -5.91 -0.62 4.48
N SER A 42 -6.38 -0.25 3.29
CA SER A 42 -6.34 -1.13 2.10
C SER A 42 -4.91 -1.34 1.57
N VAL A 43 -4.05 -0.33 1.68
CA VAL A 43 -2.63 -0.45 1.32
C VAL A 43 -1.92 -1.41 2.29
N LEU A 44 -2.12 -1.23 3.60
CA LEU A 44 -1.39 -1.99 4.61
C LEU A 44 -1.82 -3.47 4.69
N ARG A 45 -3.05 -3.81 4.27
CA ARG A 45 -3.55 -5.19 4.08
C ARG A 45 -3.02 -5.93 2.84
N ARG A 46 -2.05 -5.37 2.12
CA ARG A 46 -1.48 -6.05 0.95
C ARG A 46 -0.49 -7.11 1.43
N PRO A 47 -0.51 -8.34 0.89
CA PRO A 47 0.35 -9.42 1.37
C PRO A 47 1.85 -9.08 1.43
N PHE A 48 2.33 -8.29 0.46
CA PHE A 48 3.73 -7.89 0.42
C PHE A 48 4.09 -6.84 1.48
N LEU A 49 3.13 -6.06 1.98
CA LEU A 49 3.34 -5.07 3.05
C LEU A 49 3.08 -5.66 4.44
N GLU A 50 2.07 -6.51 4.59
CA GLU A 50 1.76 -7.22 5.85
C GLU A 50 3.00 -7.95 6.41
N ARG A 51 3.76 -8.62 5.55
CA ARG A 51 5.00 -9.32 5.93
C ARG A 51 6.09 -8.38 6.48
N HIS A 52 6.09 -7.12 6.08
CA HIS A 52 7.04 -6.12 6.59
C HIS A 52 6.52 -5.46 7.86
N ILE A 53 5.21 -5.22 7.96
CA ILE A 53 4.57 -4.63 9.15
C ILE A 53 4.80 -5.53 10.36
N SER A 54 4.59 -6.84 10.23
CA SER A 54 4.80 -7.80 11.33
C SER A 54 6.24 -7.85 11.85
N LYS A 55 7.22 -7.38 11.07
CA LYS A 55 8.63 -7.32 11.45
C LYS A 55 9.04 -6.01 12.12
N HIS A 56 8.28 -4.95 11.93
CA HIS A 56 8.69 -3.59 12.29
C HIS A 56 7.73 -2.88 13.25
N VAL A 57 6.51 -3.40 13.43
CA VAL A 57 5.52 -2.84 14.34
C VAL A 57 5.32 -3.82 15.48
N SER A 58 5.34 -3.33 16.72
CA SER A 58 5.10 -4.16 17.89
C SER A 58 3.68 -4.74 17.85
N THR A 59 3.52 -5.95 18.36
CA THR A 59 2.21 -6.64 18.41
C THR A 59 1.14 -5.81 19.12
N GLN A 60 1.53 -4.95 20.06
CA GLN A 60 0.62 -4.06 20.78
C GLN A 60 0.09 -2.93 19.89
N VAL A 61 0.98 -2.22 19.17
CA VAL A 61 0.58 -1.17 18.22
C VAL A 61 -0.23 -1.75 17.06
N ILE A 62 0.12 -2.96 16.60
CA ILE A 62 -0.70 -3.68 15.61
C ILE A 62 -2.11 -3.97 16.14
N ARG A 63 -2.27 -4.35 17.40
CA ARG A 63 -3.62 -4.58 17.93
C ARG A 63 -4.37 -3.26 18.10
N GLU A 64 -3.76 -2.26 18.72
CA GLU A 64 -4.46 -1.01 19.05
C GLU A 64 -4.85 -0.21 17.79
N GLU A 65 -3.95 -0.11 16.82
CA GLU A 65 -4.12 0.76 15.63
C GLU A 65 -4.48 -0.03 14.35
N PHE A 66 -4.26 -1.35 14.34
CA PHE A 66 -4.39 -2.21 13.17
C PHE A 66 -5.30 -3.44 13.41
N ASN A 67 -6.20 -3.39 14.40
CA ASN A 67 -7.10 -4.50 14.77
C ASN A 67 -7.87 -5.10 13.58
N ASP A 68 -8.24 -4.28 12.58
CA ASP A 68 -8.95 -4.72 11.36
C ASP A 68 -8.01 -5.17 10.20
N LEU A 69 -6.69 -5.10 10.40
CA LEU A 69 -5.67 -5.28 9.35
C LEU A 69 -4.89 -6.58 9.50
N VAL A 70 -4.94 -7.22 10.67
CA VAL A 70 -4.22 -8.47 10.92
C VAL A 70 -5.21 -9.61 11.10
N SER A 71 -5.36 -10.42 10.04
CA SER A 71 -5.90 -11.76 10.22
C SER A 71 -4.91 -12.55 11.08
N PRO A 72 -5.35 -13.26 12.14
CA PRO A 72 -4.47 -14.14 12.89
C PRO A 72 -3.93 -15.19 11.94
N GLN A 73 -2.68 -15.04 11.50
CA GLN A 73 -2.05 -16.08 10.69
C GLN A 73 -1.96 -17.36 11.51
N ASN A 74 -2.54 -18.41 10.93
CA ASN A 74 -2.46 -19.80 11.35
C ASN A 74 -1.05 -20.15 11.85
N LYS A 75 -0.95 -20.44 13.14
CA LYS A 75 0.09 -21.36 13.63
C LYS A 75 -0.32 -22.77 13.17
N ALA A 76 0.11 -23.17 11.98
CA ALA A 76 0.01 -24.56 11.56
C ALA A 76 1.22 -24.95 10.70
N ALA A 77 1.90 -26.00 11.16
CA ALA A 77 3.13 -26.66 10.70
C ALA A 77 4.45 -25.93 11.03
#